data_AF-A0A6C0JRG0-F1
#
_entry.id   AF-A0A6C0JRG0-F1
#
_cell.length_a   1.000
_cell.length_b   1.000
_cell.length_c   1.000
_cell.angle_alpha   90.00
_cell.angle_beta   90.00
_cell.angle_gamma   90.00
#
_symmetry.space_group_name_H-M   'P 1'
#
loop_
_entity.id
_entity.type
_entity.pdbx_description
1 polymer ?
#
loop_
_entity_poly.entity_id
_entity_poly.type
_entity_poly.pdbx_seq_one_letter_code
_entity_poly.pdbx_strand_id
1 'polypeptide(L)'
;MSGIIVTNATYGTSSTSIDVTSTVSASIKDGVLSIPSVSPTSLNITDPAVGQAKTLHLSYTINGGDKLVTAVRDNESLYINAPPQRSASGLQITKAEYGVDGNYTDVTNVVQDMIKNGHIDVKIGFKELGLPDPNPSKKKQFEVEYTINGAKNTKTLSDGDRFKQSAPAVDAPSNTKPTENVGSFFGIVFKSVSYFFGMFLYTLSIFTGIEYGNQFGSPMLWGAVAFFIPFFSFWGLPIITFWIRIFSSADFIQ
;
A
#
# COMPACT_ATOMS: atom_id res chain seq x y z
N MET A 1 -9.27 19.01 3.34
CA MET A 1 -8.08 18.60 4.12
C MET A 1 -8.41 17.25 4.71
N SER A 2 -7.74 16.19 4.26
CA SER A 2 -7.86 14.85 4.83
C SER A 2 -6.88 14.71 5.99
N GLY A 3 -7.27 14.00 7.05
CA GLY A 3 -6.41 13.76 8.21
C GLY A 3 -7.00 14.24 9.54
N ILE A 4 -6.12 14.26 10.55
CA ILE A 4 -6.43 14.69 11.91
C ILE A 4 -6.28 16.21 11.96
N ILE A 5 -7.27 16.90 12.52
CA ILE A 5 -7.20 18.32 12.83
C ILE A 5 -7.36 18.46 14.33
N VAL A 6 -6.31 18.93 15.01
CA VAL A 6 -6.38 19.26 16.42
C VAL A 6 -7.07 20.60 16.57
N THR A 7 -8.13 20.63 17.35
CA THR A 7 -8.92 21.85 17.62
C THR A 7 -8.50 22.52 18.93
N ASN A 8 -8.06 21.73 19.92
CA ASN A 8 -7.55 22.22 21.19
C ASN A 8 -6.72 21.12 21.86
N ALA A 9 -5.59 21.46 22.46
CA ALA A 9 -4.83 20.56 23.29
C ALA A 9 -4.21 21.29 24.48
N THR A 10 -4.41 20.78 25.70
CA THR A 10 -3.87 21.38 26.92
C THR A 10 -3.21 20.32 27.79
N TYR A 11 -2.04 20.60 28.33
CA TYR A 11 -1.29 19.68 29.19
C TYR A 11 -1.03 20.28 30.56
N GLY A 12 -1.36 19.54 31.62
CA GLY A 12 -1.12 19.96 33.00
C GLY A 12 -2.05 19.27 34.01
N THR A 13 -2.38 19.96 35.09
CA THR A 13 -3.31 19.52 36.13
C THR A 13 -4.63 20.28 36.01
N SER A 14 -5.58 20.02 36.92
CA SER A 14 -6.84 20.77 37.00
C SER A 14 -6.66 22.25 37.36
N SER A 15 -5.55 22.62 38.01
CA SER A 15 -5.27 24.00 38.45
C SER A 15 -4.30 24.75 37.54
N THR A 16 -3.43 24.03 36.83
CA THR A 16 -2.35 24.62 36.02
C THR A 16 -2.15 23.82 34.75
N SER A 17 -2.43 24.42 33.59
CA SER A 17 -2.26 23.80 32.28
C SER A 17 -1.66 24.77 31.26
N ILE A 18 -0.97 24.21 30.27
CA ILE A 18 -0.36 24.94 29.15
C ILE A 18 -1.06 24.49 27.86
N ASP A 19 -1.38 25.44 26.99
CA ASP A 19 -1.85 25.16 25.63
C ASP A 19 -0.68 24.59 24.80
N VAL A 20 -0.88 23.37 24.30
CA VAL A 20 0.06 22.63 23.47
C VAL A 20 -0.54 22.30 22.10
N THR A 21 -1.61 22.99 21.69
CA THR A 21 -2.35 22.76 20.45
C THR A 21 -1.43 22.75 19.23
N SER A 22 -0.55 23.75 19.11
CA SER A 22 0.38 23.86 17.98
C SER A 22 1.40 22.72 17.97
N THR A 23 1.99 22.37 19.13
CA THR A 23 2.98 21.28 19.22
C THR A 23 2.36 19.91 18.93
N VAL A 24 1.16 19.66 19.45
CA VAL A 24 0.44 18.40 19.19
C VAL A 24 0.02 18.33 17.72
N SER A 25 -0.41 19.44 17.12
CA SER A 25 -0.70 19.51 15.68
C SER A 25 0.54 19.23 14.83
N ALA A 26 1.70 19.76 15.22
CA ALA A 26 2.97 19.53 14.53
C ALA A 26 3.48 18.09 14.64
N SER A 27 2.95 17.32 15.61
CA SER A 27 3.25 15.89 15.78
C SER A 27 2.44 15.00 14.84
N ILE A 28 1.56 15.58 14.00
CA ILE A 28 0.82 14.86 12.96
C ILE A 28 1.71 14.69 11.73
N LYS A 29 1.93 13.45 11.31
CA LYS A 29 2.63 13.09 10.08
C LYS A 29 1.83 12.05 9.32
N ASP A 30 1.59 12.29 8.04
CA ASP A 30 0.90 11.36 7.14
C ASP A 30 -0.45 10.87 7.69
N GLY A 31 -1.23 11.77 8.31
CA GLY A 31 -2.53 11.44 8.90
C GLY A 31 -2.47 10.72 10.24
N VAL A 32 -1.28 10.52 10.81
CA VAL A 32 -1.05 9.88 12.10
C VAL A 32 -0.55 10.91 13.11
N LEU A 33 -1.23 10.99 14.26
CA LEU A 33 -0.74 11.70 15.44
C LEU A 33 -0.06 10.67 16.35
N SER A 34 1.26 10.79 16.50
CA SER A 34 2.05 9.88 17.32
C SER A 34 2.94 10.65 18.28
N ILE A 35 2.71 10.47 19.58
CA ILE A 35 3.57 10.95 20.66
C ILE A 35 3.93 9.72 21.50
N PRO A 36 5.17 9.19 21.38
CA PRO A 36 5.55 7.94 22.04
C PRO A 36 5.48 7.98 23.56
N SER A 37 5.69 9.16 24.15
CA SER A 37 5.59 9.39 25.58
C SER A 37 5.21 10.85 25.81
N VAL A 38 3.99 11.08 26.29
CA VAL A 38 3.47 12.41 26.61
C VAL A 38 4.19 12.93 27.84
N SER A 39 4.99 13.98 27.66
CA SER A 39 5.85 14.61 28.68
C SER A 39 6.14 16.07 28.32
N PRO A 40 6.59 16.93 29.26
CA PRO A 40 6.94 18.32 28.96
C PRO A 40 7.96 18.43 27.82
N THR A 41 8.96 17.53 27.82
CA THR A 41 9.98 17.45 26.77
C THR A 41 9.38 17.12 25.40
N SER A 42 8.50 16.11 25.32
CA SER A 42 7.85 15.73 24.06
C SER A 42 6.91 16.80 23.51
N LEU A 43 6.36 17.64 24.40
CA LEU A 43 5.45 18.74 24.07
C LEU A 43 6.19 20.09 23.95
N ASN A 44 7.52 20.08 24.06
CA ASN A 44 8.40 21.25 23.96
C ASN A 44 7.98 22.41 24.90
N ILE A 45 7.68 22.09 26.15
CA ILE A 45 7.26 23.05 27.19
C ILE A 45 8.04 22.83 28.49
N THR A 46 8.05 23.85 29.35
CA THR A 46 8.46 23.71 30.75
C THR A 46 7.38 22.97 31.54
N ASP A 47 7.78 22.14 32.52
CA ASP A 47 6.83 21.38 33.34
C ASP A 47 5.87 22.33 34.10
N PRO A 48 4.55 22.28 33.83
CA PRO A 48 3.58 23.17 34.48
C PRO A 48 3.33 22.84 35.95
N ALA A 49 3.66 21.63 36.40
CA ALA A 49 3.41 21.17 37.77
C ALA A 49 4.42 20.10 38.16
N VAL A 50 5.59 20.54 38.62
CA VAL A 50 6.71 19.68 39.04
C VAL A 50 6.28 18.74 40.16
N GLY A 51 6.54 17.44 39.99
CA GLY A 51 6.21 16.40 40.98
C GLY A 51 4.73 16.01 41.04
N GLN A 52 3.87 16.60 40.19
CA GLN A 52 2.46 16.25 40.11
C GLN A 52 2.15 15.46 38.83
N ALA A 53 1.17 14.56 38.92
CA ALA A 53 0.66 13.82 37.78
C ALA A 53 -0.12 14.77 36.85
N LYS A 54 0.29 14.80 35.58
CA LYS A 54 -0.30 15.66 34.55
C LYS A 54 -1.10 14.85 33.55
N THR A 55 -1.94 15.51 32.77
CA THR A 55 -2.76 14.90 31.73
C THR A 55 -2.82 15.82 30.53
N LEU A 56 -2.67 15.25 29.33
CA LEU A 56 -2.94 15.90 28.06
C LEU A 56 -4.42 15.73 27.72
N HIS A 57 -5.17 16.82 27.71
CA HIS A 57 -6.53 16.86 27.17
C HIS A 57 -6.47 17.30 25.70
N LEU A 58 -6.99 16.46 24.81
CA LEU A 58 -6.92 16.65 23.37
C LEU A 58 -8.33 16.63 22.78
N SER A 59 -8.65 17.65 21.99
CA SER A 59 -9.85 17.74 21.16
C SER A 59 -9.45 17.80 19.69
N TYR A 60 -10.01 16.93 18.86
CA TYR A 60 -9.64 16.81 17.45
C TYR A 60 -10.79 16.31 16.59
N THR A 61 -10.70 16.49 15.28
CA THR A 61 -11.61 15.89 14.30
C THR A 61 -10.82 14.99 13.37
N ILE A 62 -11.44 13.90 12.92
CA ILE A 62 -10.89 13.05 11.86
C ILE A 62 -11.69 13.28 10.59
N ASN A 63 -11.03 13.67 9.49
CA ASN A 63 -11.64 13.85 8.17
C ASN A 63 -12.89 14.76 8.17
N GLY A 64 -12.89 15.81 9.00
CA GLY A 64 -14.01 16.75 9.12
C GLY A 64 -15.28 16.17 9.76
N GLY A 65 -15.18 15.00 10.39
CA GLY A 65 -16.26 14.41 11.18
C GLY A 65 -16.44 15.10 12.53
N ASP A 66 -17.19 14.43 13.41
CA ASP A 66 -17.51 14.96 14.74
C ASP A 66 -16.27 15.20 15.60
N LYS A 67 -16.40 16.15 16.55
CA LYS A 67 -15.35 16.47 17.51
C LYS A 67 -15.15 15.30 18.47
N LEU A 68 -13.95 14.75 18.47
CA LEU A 68 -13.47 13.72 19.38
C LEU A 68 -12.66 14.36 20.51
N VAL A 69 -12.78 13.80 21.71
CA VAL A 69 -12.04 14.24 22.89
C VAL A 69 -11.38 13.03 23.54
N THR A 70 -10.10 13.17 23.87
CA THR A 70 -9.33 12.15 24.59
C THR A 70 -8.46 12.80 25.68
N ALA A 71 -8.07 12.00 26.67
CA ALA A 71 -7.18 12.41 27.74
C ALA A 71 -6.09 11.34 27.91
N VAL A 72 -4.82 11.76 27.96
CA VAL A 72 -3.66 10.87 28.06
C VAL A 72 -2.82 11.27 29.26
N ARG A 73 -2.47 10.32 30.13
CA ARG A 73 -1.69 10.62 31.34
C ARG A 73 -0.23 10.88 30.98
N ASP A 74 0.46 11.56 31.89
CA ASP A 74 1.90 11.74 31.79
C ASP A 74 2.63 10.39 31.64
N ASN A 75 3.61 10.35 30.73
CA ASN A 75 4.40 9.19 30.32
C ASN A 75 3.65 8.10 29.52
N GLU A 76 2.38 8.28 29.18
CA GLU A 76 1.65 7.36 28.28
C GLU A 76 1.88 7.73 26.80
N SER A 77 1.67 6.77 25.91
CA SER A 77 1.74 6.99 24.46
C SER A 77 0.39 7.48 23.92
N LEU A 78 0.43 8.45 23.01
CA LEU A 78 -0.72 8.86 22.22
C LEU A 78 -0.52 8.41 20.79
N TYR A 79 -1.43 7.59 20.29
CA TYR A 79 -1.46 7.16 18.91
C TYR A 79 -2.88 7.28 18.36
N ILE A 80 -3.06 8.17 17.38
CA ILE A 80 -4.32 8.31 16.63
C ILE A 80 -3.97 8.20 15.15
N ASN A 81 -4.65 7.31 14.45
CA ASN A 81 -4.51 7.14 13.01
C ASN A 81 -5.81 7.59 12.33
N ALA A 82 -5.74 8.58 11.44
CA ALA A 82 -6.85 8.90 10.56
C ALA A 82 -6.86 7.96 9.35
N PRO A 83 -7.96 7.23 9.09
CA PRO A 83 -8.08 6.51 7.84
C PRO A 83 -8.04 7.48 6.66
N PRO A 84 -7.54 7.06 5.50
CA PRO A 84 -7.44 7.92 4.33
C PRO A 84 -8.84 8.36 3.89
N GLN A 85 -8.97 9.62 3.46
CA GLN A 85 -10.28 10.22 3.21
C GLN A 85 -10.85 9.71 1.89
N ARG A 86 -12.03 9.09 1.95
CA ARG A 86 -12.88 8.90 0.77
C ARG A 86 -13.53 10.23 0.43
N SER A 87 -13.03 10.89 -0.62
CA SER A 87 -13.62 12.16 -1.04
C SER A 87 -14.92 11.90 -1.79
N ALA A 88 -15.95 12.73 -1.57
CA ALA A 88 -17.15 12.72 -2.40
C ALA A 88 -16.80 13.02 -3.87
N SER A 89 -15.74 13.77 -4.14
CA SER A 89 -15.20 13.97 -5.50
C SER A 89 -14.56 12.73 -6.11
N GLY A 90 -14.19 11.73 -5.31
CA GLY A 90 -13.59 10.49 -5.78
C GLY A 90 -14.61 9.53 -6.39
N LEU A 91 -15.90 9.73 -6.15
CA LEU A 91 -17.00 9.02 -6.82
C LEU A 91 -17.97 10.08 -7.37
N GLN A 92 -18.05 10.21 -8.69
CA GLN A 92 -18.98 11.15 -9.31
C GLN A 92 -19.87 10.43 -10.31
N ILE A 93 -21.17 10.60 -10.20
CA ILE A 93 -22.14 10.17 -11.20
C ILE A 93 -22.10 11.17 -12.35
N THR A 94 -21.79 10.69 -13.55
CA THR A 94 -21.77 11.52 -14.76
C THR A 94 -23.07 11.44 -15.53
N LYS A 95 -23.77 10.31 -15.43
CA LYS A 95 -25.10 10.10 -16.00
C LYS A 95 -25.80 8.98 -15.24
N ALA A 96 -27.08 9.13 -14.93
CA ALA A 96 -27.89 8.03 -14.43
C ALA A 96 -29.31 8.11 -15.01
N GLU A 97 -29.81 6.99 -15.51
CA GLU A 97 -31.09 6.87 -16.18
C GLU A 97 -31.87 5.68 -15.61
N TYR A 98 -33.16 5.86 -15.37
CA TYR A 98 -34.04 4.81 -14.87
C TYR A 98 -35.31 4.74 -15.72
N GLY A 99 -35.67 3.55 -16.19
CA GLY A 99 -36.86 3.40 -17.01
C GLY A 99 -36.99 2.04 -17.66
N VAL A 100 -37.71 2.01 -18.78
CA VAL A 100 -37.87 0.81 -19.62
C VAL A 100 -37.23 1.09 -20.96
N ASP A 101 -36.91 0.04 -21.71
CA ASP A 101 -36.35 0.18 -23.06
C ASP A 101 -37.18 1.19 -23.91
N GLY A 102 -36.51 2.20 -24.45
CA GLY A 102 -37.09 3.31 -25.19
C GLY A 102 -37.75 4.44 -24.37
N ASN A 103 -37.79 4.35 -23.03
CA ASN A 103 -38.34 5.40 -22.16
C ASN A 103 -37.62 5.46 -20.81
N TYR A 104 -36.53 6.23 -20.77
CA TYR A 104 -35.69 6.47 -19.60
C TYR A 104 -35.93 7.87 -19.01
N THR A 105 -35.87 7.97 -17.69
CA THR A 105 -35.88 9.24 -16.96
C THR A 105 -34.49 9.51 -16.39
N ASP A 106 -33.98 10.72 -16.62
CA ASP A 106 -32.72 11.16 -16.02
C ASP A 106 -32.87 11.31 -14.50
N VAL A 107 -32.05 10.58 -13.77
CA VAL A 107 -31.96 10.57 -12.30
C VAL A 107 -30.55 10.94 -11.82
N THR A 108 -29.72 11.51 -12.69
CA THR A 108 -28.30 11.83 -12.43
C THR A 108 -28.13 12.61 -11.13
N ASN A 109 -28.84 13.73 -10.98
CA ASN A 109 -28.73 14.59 -9.80
C ASN A 109 -29.19 13.88 -8.53
N VAL A 110 -30.29 13.12 -8.61
CA VAL A 110 -30.84 12.39 -7.46
C VAL A 110 -29.85 11.35 -6.95
N VAL A 111 -29.23 10.58 -7.86
CA VAL A 111 -28.22 9.57 -7.50
C VAL A 111 -26.93 10.23 -7.02
N GLN A 112 -26.53 11.37 -7.62
CA GLN A 112 -25.37 12.14 -7.18
C GLN A 112 -25.54 12.65 -5.75
N ASP A 113 -26.72 13.16 -5.39
CA ASP A 113 -27.03 13.67 -4.05
C ASP A 113 -27.09 12.56 -2.99
N MET A 114 -27.27 11.30 -3.39
CA MET A 114 -27.23 10.14 -2.49
C MET A 114 -25.81 9.74 -2.09
N ILE A 115 -24.77 10.26 -2.74
CA ILE A 115 -23.38 9.99 -2.38
C ILE A 115 -23.05 10.67 -1.04
N LYS A 116 -22.62 9.87 -0.07
CA LYS A 116 -22.17 10.34 1.24
C LYS A 116 -20.78 9.80 1.54
N ASN A 117 -19.85 10.70 1.85
CA ASN A 117 -18.46 10.38 2.20
C ASN A 117 -17.76 9.50 1.14
N GLY A 118 -17.98 9.81 -0.14
CA GLY A 118 -17.41 9.07 -1.26
C GLY A 118 -17.98 7.67 -1.48
N HIS A 119 -19.15 7.37 -0.90
CA HIS A 119 -19.83 6.09 -1.08
C HIS A 119 -21.33 6.28 -1.36
N ILE A 120 -21.91 5.31 -2.06
CA ILE A 120 -23.34 5.16 -2.28
C ILE A 120 -23.73 3.69 -2.05
N ASP A 121 -24.85 3.48 -1.36
CA ASP A 121 -25.47 2.17 -1.17
C ASP A 121 -26.99 2.37 -1.12
N VAL A 122 -27.60 2.37 -2.30
CA VAL A 122 -29.02 2.64 -2.49
C VAL A 122 -29.69 1.47 -3.20
N LYS A 123 -30.92 1.16 -2.80
CA LYS A 123 -31.77 0.24 -3.54
C LYS A 123 -32.40 1.00 -4.70
N ILE A 124 -32.20 0.49 -5.91
CA ILE A 124 -32.75 1.08 -7.12
C ILE A 124 -34.24 0.78 -7.19
N GLY A 125 -35.03 1.84 -7.26
CA GLY A 125 -36.48 1.78 -7.38
C GLY A 125 -37.05 3.18 -7.58
N PHE A 126 -38.21 3.26 -8.23
CA PHE A 126 -38.86 4.55 -8.53
C PHE A 126 -39.13 5.39 -7.27
N LYS A 127 -39.51 4.76 -6.14
CA LYS A 127 -39.77 5.46 -4.87
C LYS A 127 -38.49 6.05 -4.31
N GLU A 128 -37.42 5.26 -4.31
CA GLU A 128 -36.12 5.63 -3.78
C GLU A 128 -35.48 6.74 -4.63
N LEU A 129 -35.73 6.75 -5.94
CA LEU A 129 -35.29 7.78 -6.87
C LEU A 129 -36.22 9.00 -6.95
N GLY A 130 -37.27 9.06 -6.12
CA GLY A 130 -38.19 10.19 -6.07
C GLY A 130 -39.07 10.36 -7.32
N LEU A 131 -39.24 9.31 -8.11
CA LEU A 131 -40.04 9.31 -9.34
C LEU A 131 -41.45 8.76 -9.08
N PRO A 132 -42.50 9.32 -9.72
CA PRO A 132 -43.78 8.63 -9.87
C PRO A 132 -43.54 7.34 -10.68
N ASP A 133 -44.23 6.23 -10.37
CA ASP A 133 -43.96 4.94 -11.03
C ASP A 133 -44.08 5.08 -12.56
N PRO A 134 -42.96 5.03 -13.30
CA PRO A 134 -42.97 5.34 -14.73
C PRO A 134 -43.79 4.32 -15.51
N ASN A 135 -43.83 3.07 -15.04
CA ASN A 135 -44.51 1.93 -15.68
C ASN A 135 -44.71 0.79 -14.66
N PRO A 136 -45.91 0.63 -14.07
CA PRO A 136 -46.17 -0.35 -13.00
C PRO A 136 -46.06 -1.82 -13.42
N SER A 137 -46.16 -2.13 -14.72
CA SER A 137 -46.28 -3.51 -15.23
C SER A 137 -45.09 -4.00 -16.05
N LYS A 138 -44.01 -3.21 -16.15
CA LYS A 138 -42.82 -3.55 -16.96
C LYS A 138 -41.57 -3.65 -16.09
N LYS A 139 -40.66 -4.54 -16.46
CA LYS A 139 -39.33 -4.63 -15.84
C LYS A 139 -38.53 -3.38 -16.19
N LYS A 140 -38.16 -2.61 -15.17
CA LYS A 140 -37.37 -1.39 -15.31
C LYS A 140 -35.89 -1.70 -15.16
N GLN A 141 -35.06 -0.86 -15.76
CA GLN A 141 -33.61 -0.91 -15.73
C GLN A 141 -33.08 0.44 -15.27
N PHE A 142 -31.91 0.38 -14.62
CA PHE A 142 -31.13 1.51 -14.19
C PHE A 142 -29.77 1.44 -14.84
N GLU A 143 -29.40 2.49 -15.56
CA GLU A 143 -28.12 2.64 -16.21
C GLU A 143 -27.39 3.81 -15.57
N VAL A 144 -26.15 3.56 -15.14
CA VAL A 144 -25.33 4.58 -14.48
C VAL A 144 -23.93 4.61 -15.04
N GLU A 145 -23.50 5.80 -15.41
CA GLU A 145 -22.12 6.15 -15.70
C GLU A 145 -21.57 6.95 -14.52
N TYR A 146 -20.38 6.58 -14.06
CA TYR A 146 -19.73 7.24 -12.95
C TYR A 146 -18.21 7.20 -13.10
N THR A 147 -17.54 8.14 -12.46
CA THR A 147 -16.09 8.15 -12.35
C THR A 147 -15.65 7.77 -10.94
N ILE A 148 -14.61 6.97 -10.85
CA ILE A 148 -13.87 6.72 -9.61
C ILE A 148 -12.49 7.32 -9.77
N ASN A 149 -12.18 8.37 -9.01
CA ASN A 149 -10.91 9.12 -9.12
C ASN A 149 -10.58 9.49 -10.58
N GLY A 150 -11.59 9.89 -11.36
CA GLY A 150 -11.46 10.24 -12.77
C GLY A 150 -11.55 9.07 -13.77
N ALA A 151 -11.47 7.81 -13.32
CA ALA A 151 -11.64 6.65 -14.19
C ALA A 151 -13.13 6.38 -14.46
N LYS A 152 -13.53 6.39 -15.74
CA LYS A 152 -14.92 6.15 -16.16
C LYS A 152 -15.34 4.69 -15.98
N ASN A 153 -16.55 4.48 -15.50
CA ASN A 153 -17.19 3.19 -15.29
C ASN A 153 -18.66 3.28 -15.69
N THR A 154 -19.25 2.15 -16.08
CA THR A 154 -20.67 2.04 -16.43
C THR A 154 -21.25 0.79 -15.80
N LYS A 155 -22.51 0.86 -15.35
CA LYS A 155 -23.22 -0.28 -14.78
C LYS A 155 -24.69 -0.24 -15.15
N THR A 156 -25.25 -1.42 -15.44
CA THR A 156 -26.68 -1.63 -15.66
C THR A 156 -27.23 -2.54 -14.58
N LEU A 157 -28.36 -2.15 -13.98
CA LEU A 157 -29.03 -2.84 -12.87
C LEU A 157 -30.51 -3.01 -13.19
N SER A 158 -31.13 -4.06 -12.65
CA SER A 158 -32.58 -4.25 -12.73
C SER A 158 -33.29 -3.51 -11.59
N ASP A 159 -34.58 -3.25 -11.77
CA ASP A 159 -35.44 -2.72 -10.71
C ASP A 159 -35.38 -3.60 -9.45
N GLY A 160 -35.15 -2.96 -8.30
CA GLY A 160 -34.99 -3.61 -7.00
C GLY A 160 -33.56 -4.02 -6.64
N ASP A 161 -32.60 -3.97 -7.58
CA ASP A 161 -31.18 -4.23 -7.31
C ASP A 161 -30.55 -3.13 -6.45
N ARG A 162 -29.40 -3.42 -5.85
CA ARG A 162 -28.64 -2.42 -5.08
C ARG A 162 -27.51 -1.83 -5.90
N PHE A 163 -27.50 -0.50 -6.04
CA PHE A 163 -26.32 0.21 -6.51
C PHE A 163 -25.43 0.53 -5.32
N LYS A 164 -24.32 -0.20 -5.24
CA LYS A 164 -23.28 -0.01 -4.23
C LYS A 164 -21.98 0.33 -4.91
N GLN A 165 -21.46 1.51 -4.62
CA GLN A 165 -20.14 1.92 -5.07
C GLN A 165 -19.45 2.74 -3.98
N SER A 166 -18.15 2.58 -3.87
CA SER A 166 -17.32 3.37 -2.97
C SER A 166 -16.10 3.82 -3.74
N ALA A 167 -15.76 5.10 -3.63
CA ALA A 167 -14.45 5.58 -4.01
C ALA A 167 -13.42 4.94 -3.06
N PRO A 168 -12.31 4.40 -3.59
CA PRO A 168 -11.16 4.15 -2.75
C PRO A 168 -10.71 5.49 -2.15
N ALA A 169 -10.04 5.41 -1.01
CA ALA A 169 -9.57 6.61 -0.37
C ALA A 169 -8.64 7.39 -1.31
N VAL A 170 -8.81 8.70 -1.36
CA VAL A 170 -7.89 9.55 -2.10
C VAL A 170 -6.70 9.74 -1.19
N ASP A 171 -5.67 8.92 -1.40
CA ASP A 171 -4.37 9.19 -0.83
C ASP A 171 -3.91 10.55 -1.36
N ALA A 172 -3.26 11.36 -0.52
CA ALA A 172 -2.55 12.55 -0.98
C ALA A 172 -1.69 12.13 -2.18
N PRO A 173 -1.57 12.97 -3.24
CA PRO A 173 -0.83 12.58 -4.44
C PRO A 173 0.52 12.02 -4.02
N SER A 174 0.67 10.71 -4.21
CA SER A 174 1.92 10.04 -3.96
C SER A 174 2.92 10.70 -4.88
N ASN A 175 3.85 11.46 -4.32
CA ASN A 175 5.06 11.89 -5.00
C ASN A 175 5.99 10.67 -5.18
N THR A 176 5.46 9.52 -5.59
CA THR A 176 6.26 8.48 -6.21
C THR A 176 6.71 9.05 -7.55
N LYS A 177 7.88 9.71 -7.48
CA LYS A 177 8.62 10.18 -8.63
C LYS A 177 8.64 9.02 -9.65
N PRO A 178 8.43 9.28 -10.95
CA PRO A 178 8.50 8.27 -12.01
C PRO A 178 9.79 7.41 -12.03
N THR A 179 10.78 7.75 -11.20
CA THR A 179 12.04 7.06 -10.99
C THR A 179 11.92 5.67 -10.35
N GLU A 180 10.83 5.35 -9.64
CA GLU A 180 10.68 4.01 -9.02
C GLU A 180 10.38 2.91 -10.05
N ASN A 181 9.66 3.23 -11.13
CA ASN A 181 9.33 2.26 -12.18
C ASN A 181 10.53 1.91 -13.06
N VAL A 182 11.44 2.87 -13.28
CA VAL A 182 12.67 2.63 -14.06
C VAL A 182 13.65 1.75 -13.28
N GLY A 183 13.82 2.01 -11.98
CA GLY A 183 14.65 1.16 -11.11
C GLY A 183 14.15 -0.28 -11.00
N SER A 184 12.82 -0.46 -10.93
CA SER A 184 12.19 -1.78 -10.91
C SER A 184 12.39 -2.55 -12.23
N PHE A 185 12.22 -1.89 -13.39
CA PHE A 185 12.44 -2.53 -14.68
C PHE A 185 13.90 -2.97 -14.88
N PHE A 186 14.86 -2.09 -14.60
CA PHE A 186 16.29 -2.46 -14.66
C PHE A 186 16.64 -3.57 -13.66
N GLY A 187 16.07 -3.53 -12.45
CA GLY A 187 16.26 -4.59 -11.45
C GLY A 187 15.71 -5.95 -11.91
N ILE A 188 14.53 -5.97 -12.52
CA ILE A 188 13.92 -7.20 -13.07
C ILE A 188 14.76 -7.75 -14.22
N VAL A 189 15.15 -6.91 -15.18
CA VAL A 189 15.96 -7.32 -16.32
C VAL A 189 17.34 -7.81 -15.85
N PHE A 190 18.01 -7.09 -14.96
CA PHE A 190 19.31 -7.48 -14.44
C PHE A 190 19.24 -8.80 -13.65
N LYS A 191 18.20 -8.98 -12.83
CA LYS A 191 17.96 -10.23 -12.12
C LYS A 191 17.78 -11.38 -13.11
N SER A 192 16.91 -11.25 -14.11
CA SER A 192 16.70 -12.29 -15.12
C SER A 192 17.98 -12.65 -15.89
N VAL A 193 18.77 -11.65 -16.29
CA VAL A 193 20.06 -11.86 -16.96
C VAL A 193 21.04 -12.58 -16.02
N SER A 194 21.16 -12.16 -14.76
CA SER A 194 22.06 -12.79 -13.79
C SER A 194 21.71 -14.25 -13.50
N TYR A 195 20.42 -14.60 -13.40
CA TYR A 195 19.97 -15.98 -13.22
C TYR A 195 20.28 -16.84 -14.44
N PHE A 196 20.08 -16.30 -15.65
CA PHE A 196 20.46 -16.99 -16.88
C PHE A 196 21.95 -17.30 -16.91
N PHE A 197 22.81 -16.30 -16.65
CA PHE A 197 24.26 -16.50 -16.61
C PHE A 197 24.69 -17.48 -15.51
N GLY A 198 24.09 -17.40 -14.31
CA GLY A 198 24.36 -18.33 -13.22
C GLY A 198 24.03 -19.77 -13.59
N MET A 199 22.84 -20.01 -14.17
CA MET A 199 22.44 -21.35 -14.62
C MET A 199 23.32 -21.85 -15.77
N PHE A 200 23.65 -20.98 -16.74
CA PHE A 200 24.55 -21.31 -17.84
C PHE A 200 25.92 -21.76 -17.33
N LEU A 201 26.53 -20.98 -16.44
CA LEU A 201 27.83 -21.30 -15.86
C LEU A 201 27.77 -22.56 -14.98
N TYR A 202 26.67 -22.80 -14.28
CA TYR A 202 26.48 -24.01 -13.48
C TYR A 202 26.44 -25.26 -14.36
N THR A 203 25.65 -25.24 -15.44
CA THR A 203 25.61 -26.34 -16.41
C THR A 203 26.96 -26.54 -17.09
N LEU A 204 27.62 -25.45 -17.50
CA LEU A 204 28.96 -25.52 -18.08
C LEU A 204 29.97 -26.16 -17.13
N SER A 205 29.90 -25.83 -15.82
CA SER A 205 30.74 -26.45 -14.80
C SER A 205 30.56 -27.97 -14.77
N ILE A 206 29.33 -28.49 -14.84
CA ILE A 206 29.08 -29.94 -14.85
C ILE A 206 29.69 -30.58 -16.10
N PHE A 207 29.46 -30.01 -17.28
CA PHE A 207 30.03 -30.53 -18.53
C PHE A 207 31.55 -30.58 -18.50
N THR A 208 32.18 -29.49 -18.07
CA THR A 208 33.65 -29.44 -17.91
C THR A 208 34.15 -30.47 -16.91
N GLY A 209 33.41 -30.74 -15.82
CA GLY A 209 33.74 -31.80 -14.87
C GLY A 209 33.72 -33.19 -15.51
N ILE A 210 32.69 -33.48 -16.31
CA ILE A 210 32.58 -34.76 -17.05
C ILE A 210 33.73 -34.91 -18.04
N GLU A 211 34.01 -33.88 -18.84
CA GLU A 211 35.13 -33.86 -19.80
C GLU A 211 36.48 -34.04 -19.10
N TYR A 212 36.67 -33.38 -17.96
CA TYR A 212 37.87 -33.56 -17.15
C TYR A 212 38.03 -35.00 -16.69
N GLY A 213 36.93 -35.64 -16.25
CA GLY A 213 36.94 -37.04 -15.86
C GLY A 213 37.21 -38.02 -17.02
N ASN A 214 36.88 -37.67 -18.27
CA ASN A 214 37.31 -38.46 -19.43
C ASN A 214 38.84 -38.49 -19.58
N GLN A 215 39.54 -37.47 -19.09
CA GLN A 215 41.00 -37.37 -19.14
C GLN A 215 41.67 -37.92 -17.87
N PHE A 216 41.04 -37.76 -16.71
CA PHE A 216 41.62 -38.06 -15.40
C PHE A 216 40.68 -38.92 -14.53
N GLY A 217 40.43 -40.16 -14.97
CA GLY A 217 39.73 -41.18 -14.19
C GLY A 217 38.29 -41.44 -14.65
N SER A 218 37.31 -41.04 -13.83
CA SER A 218 35.89 -41.36 -14.07
C SER A 218 35.07 -40.11 -14.41
N PRO A 219 34.45 -40.03 -15.60
CA PRO A 219 33.59 -38.92 -16.01
C PRO A 219 32.41 -38.70 -15.06
N MET A 220 31.84 -39.79 -14.55
CA MET A 220 30.67 -39.76 -13.67
C MET A 220 31.02 -39.22 -12.27
N LEU A 221 32.20 -39.55 -11.74
CA LEU A 221 32.64 -39.01 -10.45
C LEU A 221 32.85 -37.49 -10.52
N TRP A 222 33.60 -37.02 -11.53
CA TRP A 222 33.88 -35.60 -11.67
C TRP A 222 32.65 -34.78 -12.07
N GLY A 223 31.75 -35.34 -12.87
CA GLY A 223 30.43 -34.76 -13.12
C GLY A 223 29.59 -34.62 -11.84
N ALA A 224 29.59 -35.64 -10.97
CA ALA A 224 28.90 -35.57 -9.68
C ALA A 224 29.49 -34.51 -8.74
N VAL A 225 30.81 -34.39 -8.67
CA VAL A 225 31.47 -33.32 -7.87
C VAL A 225 31.06 -31.93 -8.38
N ALA A 226 31.07 -31.71 -9.69
CA ALA A 226 30.67 -30.44 -10.29
C ALA A 226 29.17 -30.13 -10.16
N PHE A 227 28.33 -31.16 -9.98
CA PHE A 227 26.90 -31.02 -9.69
C PHE A 227 26.65 -30.63 -8.23
N PHE A 228 27.26 -31.31 -7.27
CA PHE A 228 27.04 -31.04 -5.85
C PHE A 228 27.80 -29.81 -5.33
N ILE A 229 28.88 -29.40 -6.02
CA ILE A 229 29.66 -28.21 -5.69
C ILE A 229 29.54 -27.22 -6.86
N PRO A 230 28.69 -26.18 -6.72
CA PRO A 230 28.47 -25.22 -7.79
C PRO A 230 29.77 -24.56 -8.25
N PHE A 231 29.92 -24.45 -9.57
CA PHE A 231 31.05 -23.78 -10.23
C PHE A 231 32.42 -24.41 -9.94
N PHE A 232 32.47 -25.60 -9.34
CA PHE A 232 33.72 -26.28 -8.95
C PHE A 232 34.72 -26.39 -10.09
N SER A 233 34.25 -26.54 -11.33
CA SER A 233 35.14 -26.65 -12.48
C SER A 233 35.97 -25.39 -12.76
N PHE A 234 35.53 -24.22 -12.32
CA PHE A 234 36.25 -22.96 -12.54
C PHE A 234 37.31 -22.67 -11.48
N TRP A 235 37.16 -23.19 -10.26
CA TRP A 235 38.08 -22.88 -9.16
C TRP A 235 38.77 -24.13 -8.58
N GLY A 236 38.10 -25.27 -8.53
CA GLY A 236 38.62 -26.53 -8.00
C GLY A 236 39.50 -27.29 -8.99
N LEU A 237 39.02 -27.50 -10.23
CA LEU A 237 39.77 -28.27 -11.24
C LEU A 237 41.14 -27.66 -11.59
N PRO A 238 41.30 -26.32 -11.75
CA PRO A 238 42.62 -25.72 -11.97
C PRO A 238 43.62 -26.03 -10.85
N ILE A 239 43.18 -26.08 -9.60
CA ILE A 239 44.03 -26.41 -8.45
C ILE A 239 44.42 -27.89 -8.48
N ILE A 240 43.45 -28.77 -8.74
CA ILE A 240 43.69 -30.21 -8.79
C ILE A 240 44.62 -30.57 -9.95
N THR A 241 44.38 -30.01 -11.14
CA THR A 241 45.24 -30.22 -12.32
C THR A 241 46.66 -29.74 -12.09
N PHE A 242 46.85 -28.61 -11.41
CA PHE A 242 48.16 -28.10 -11.06
C PHE A 242 48.95 -29.12 -10.21
N TRP A 243 48.33 -29.64 -9.14
CA TRP A 243 48.98 -30.64 -8.29
C TRP A 243 49.25 -31.96 -9.02
N ILE A 244 48.28 -32.47 -9.80
CA ILE A 244 48.49 -33.68 -10.60
C ILE A 244 49.68 -33.50 -11.55
N ARG A 245 49.74 -32.37 -12.26
CA ARG A 245 50.82 -32.10 -13.21
C ARG A 245 52.17 -32.05 -12.53
N ILE A 246 52.30 -31.32 -11.41
CA ILE A 246 53.55 -31.23 -10.64
C ILE A 246 54.10 -32.59 -10.29
N PHE A 247 53.28 -33.48 -9.75
CA PHE A 247 53.74 -34.80 -9.30
C PHE A 247 53.92 -35.79 -10.45
N SER A 248 53.20 -35.63 -11.57
CA SER A 248 53.38 -36.46 -12.77
C SER A 248 54.58 -36.06 -13.63
N SER A 249 55.07 -34.83 -13.54
CA SER A 249 56.21 -34.34 -14.32
C SER A 249 57.59 -34.63 -13.70
N ALA A 250 57.65 -35.37 -12.59
CA ALA A 250 58.88 -35.71 -11.90
C ALA A 250 59.76 -36.76 -12.63
N ASP A 251 59.36 -37.24 -13.82
CA ASP A 251 60.11 -38.21 -14.64
C ASP A 251 61.08 -37.58 -15.68
N PHE A 252 61.41 -36.28 -15.58
CA PHE A 252 62.44 -35.62 -16.44
C PHE A 252 63.71 -35.20 -15.69
N ILE A 253 64.16 -36.01 -14.73
CA ILE A 253 65.58 -36.03 -14.30
C ILE A 253 66.02 -37.49 -14.20
N GLN A 254 66.30 -38.10 -15.35
CA GLN A 254 67.31 -39.15 -15.52
C GLN A 254 68.14 -38.84 -16.76
#